data_AF-A0A519Q4I7-F1
#
_entry.id   AF-A0A519Q4I7-F1
#
_cell.length_a   1.000
_cell.length_b   1.000
_cell.length_c   1.000
_cell.angle_alpha   90.00
_cell.angle_beta   90.00
_cell.angle_gamma   90.00
#
_symmetry.space_group_name_H-M   'P 1'
#
loop_
_entity.id
_entity.type
_entity.pdbx_description
1 polymer ?
#
loop_
_entity_poly.entity_id
_entity_poly.type
_entity_poly.pdbx_seq_one_letter_code
_entity_poly.pdbx_strand_id
1 'polypeptide(L)' 'ILPEPVNVHAPVRILQGGADPDVPWRHALELAQALRSQDVVFTLIKDGDHRLSRSQDIARLIKALDEVIAGPA' A
#
# COMPACT_ATOMS: atom_id res chain seq x y z
N ILE A 1 5.70 14.64 5.92
CA ILE A 1 4.46 14.40 6.71
C ILE A 1 4.71 13.45 7.88
N LEU A 2 5.68 12.52 7.78
CA LEU A 2 6.01 11.63 8.88
C LEU A 2 7.36 12.02 9.50
N PRO A 3 7.52 11.96 10.84
CA PRO A 3 8.84 11.93 11.45
C PRO A 3 9.50 10.59 11.10
N GLU A 4 10.72 10.62 10.57
CA GLU A 4 11.47 9.40 10.23
C GLU A 4 12.25 8.86 11.43
N PRO A 5 12.33 7.53 11.61
CA PRO A 5 11.70 6.44 10.83
C PRO A 5 10.34 5.97 11.37
N VAL A 6 9.53 5.28 10.54
CA VAL A 6 8.28 4.62 10.96
C VAL A 6 8.59 3.21 11.49
N ASN A 7 8.40 3.00 12.79
CA ASN A 7 8.77 1.77 13.50
C ASN A 7 7.75 0.62 13.31
N VAL A 8 7.58 0.18 12.06
CA VAL A 8 6.82 -1.01 11.71
C VAL A 8 7.76 -2.02 11.06
N HIS A 9 7.82 -3.23 11.62
CA HIS A 9 8.70 -4.32 11.18
C HIS A 9 7.95 -5.51 10.56
N ALA A 10 6.62 -5.48 10.54
CA ALA A 10 5.78 -6.54 9.97
C ALA A 10 5.73 -6.45 8.43
N PRO A 11 5.32 -7.52 7.72
CA PRO A 11 4.95 -7.46 6.31
C PRO A 11 3.92 -6.37 6.04
N VAL A 12 4.15 -5.55 5.01
CA VAL A 12 3.24 -4.46 4.63
C VAL A 12 2.91 -4.54 3.15
N ARG A 13 1.61 -4.40 2.84
CA ARG A 13 1.07 -4.20 1.49
C ARG A 13 0.33 -2.89 1.44
N ILE A 14 0.78 -1.97 0.58
CA ILE A 14 0.14 -0.66 0.38
C ILE A 14 -0.50 -0.65 -1.01
N LEU A 15 -1.80 -0.41 -1.07
CA LEU A 15 -2.54 -0.20 -2.32
C LEU A 15 -2.95 1.26 -2.37
N GLN A 16 -2.53 1.99 -3.40
CA GLN A 16 -2.80 3.42 -3.55
C GLN A 16 -3.37 3.74 -4.94
N GLY A 17 -4.42 4.55 -4.97
CA GLY A 17 -4.97 5.13 -6.19
C GLY A 17 -4.06 6.24 -6.73
N GLY A 18 -3.71 6.16 -8.02
CA GLY A 18 -2.91 7.17 -8.73
C GLY A 18 -3.73 8.38 -9.17
N ALA A 19 -5.06 8.25 -9.23
CA ALA A 19 -6.02 9.31 -9.53
C ALA A 19 -6.81 9.71 -8.27
N ASP A 20 -6.29 9.40 -7.08
CA ASP A 20 -6.85 9.82 -5.79
C ASP A 20 -6.77 11.37 -5.67
N PRO A 21 -7.92 12.07 -5.64
CA PRO A 21 -7.93 13.54 -5.52
C PRO A 21 -7.72 14.01 -4.07
N ASP A 22 -7.89 13.11 -3.09
CA ASP A 22 -7.90 13.43 -1.67
C ASP A 22 -6.51 13.18 -1.05
N VAL A 23 -5.84 12.11 -1.45
CA VAL A 23 -4.51 11.72 -0.97
C VAL A 23 -3.55 11.54 -2.16
N PRO A 24 -2.59 12.47 -2.37
CA PRO A 24 -1.55 12.32 -3.38
C PRO A 24 -0.78 11.01 -3.20
N TRP A 25 -0.69 10.20 -4.25
CA TRP A 25 -0.10 8.86 -4.17
C TRP A 25 1.36 8.84 -3.65
N ARG A 26 2.09 9.95 -3.81
CA ARG A 26 3.46 10.10 -3.31
C ARG A 26 3.55 9.99 -1.78
N HIS A 27 2.49 10.34 -1.04
CA HIS A 27 2.46 10.15 0.40
C HIS A 27 2.60 8.67 0.77
N ALA A 28 1.95 7.78 0.01
CA ALA A 28 2.05 6.34 0.22
C ALA A 28 3.44 5.79 -0.18
N LEU A 29 4.08 6.37 -1.19
CA LEU A 29 5.47 6.05 -1.55
C LEU A 29 6.46 6.49 -0.45
N GLU A 30 6.30 7.71 0.08
CA GLU A 30 7.11 8.22 1.20
C GLU A 30 6.95 7.33 2.44
N LEU A 31 5.72 6.91 2.75
CA LEU A 31 5.46 5.94 3.83
C LEU A 31 6.20 4.62 3.57
N ALA A 32 6.08 4.06 2.36
CA ALA A 32 6.74 2.80 2.01
C ALA A 32 8.27 2.86 2.22
N GLN A 33 8.89 4.00 1.90
CA GLN A 33 10.33 4.24 2.09
C GLN A 33 10.72 4.44 3.56
N ALA A 34 9.84 5.03 4.37
CA ALA A 34 10.10 5.32 5.78
C ALA A 34 9.88 4.12 6.72
N LEU A 35 9.25 3.04 6.26
CA LEU A 35 9.02 1.82 7.03
C LEU A 35 10.35 1.11 7.33
N ARG A 36 10.50 0.61 8.57
CA ARG A 36 11.65 -0.22 8.95
C ARG A 36 11.57 -1.66 8.46
N SER A 37 10.37 -2.12 8.07
CA SER A 37 10.15 -3.46 7.51
C SER A 37 10.95 -3.65 6.22
N GLN A 38 11.48 -4.85 6.03
CA GLN A 38 12.14 -5.26 4.79
C GLN A 38 11.15 -5.94 3.82
N ASP A 39 9.96 -6.32 4.29
CA ASP A 39 8.90 -6.91 3.48
C ASP A 39 7.80 -5.87 3.24
N VAL A 40 8.04 -5.02 2.24
CA VAL A 40 7.12 -3.95 1.84
C VAL A 40 6.85 -4.06 0.35
N VAL A 41 5.58 -4.16 -0.03
CA VAL A 41 5.13 -4.04 -1.42
C VAL A 41 4.23 -2.83 -1.55
N PHE A 42 4.60 -1.93 -2.46
CA PHE A 42 3.80 -0.77 -2.85
C PHE A 42 3.18 -1.01 -4.22
N THR A 43 1.84 -0.95 -4.28
CA THR A 43 1.06 -1.09 -5.51
C THR A 43 0.36 0.21 -5.84
N LEU A 44 0.75 0.83 -6.96
CA LEU A 44 0.09 2.00 -7.50
C LEU A 44 -0.93 1.61 -8.59
N ILE A 45 -2.21 1.87 -8.35
CA ILE A 45 -3.28 1.66 -9.31
C ILE A 45 -3.48 2.98 -10.07
N LYS A 46 -2.89 3.10 -11.27
CA LYS A 46 -2.82 4.36 -12.03
C LYS A 46 -4.16 5.10 -12.15
N ASP A 47 -5.24 4.37 -12.38
CA ASP A 47 -6.61 4.90 -12.55
C ASP A 47 -7.48 4.77 -11.30
N GLY A 48 -6.91 4.30 -10.18
CA GLY A 48 -7.61 4.13 -8.92
C GLY A 48 -7.86 5.49 -8.26
N ASP A 49 -9.08 5.68 -7.78
CA ASP A 49 -9.48 6.82 -6.96
C ASP A 49 -9.16 6.58 -5.48
N HIS A 50 -9.64 7.47 -4.62
CA HIS A 50 -9.50 7.35 -3.17
C HIS A 50 -10.17 6.10 -2.58
N ARG A 51 -11.23 5.61 -3.21
CA ARG A 51 -12.07 4.54 -2.64
C ARG A 51 -11.51 3.15 -2.93
N LEU A 52 -10.85 2.96 -4.09
CA LEU A 52 -10.34 1.67 -4.54
C LEU A 52 -11.36 0.53 -4.35
N SER A 53 -12.61 0.77 -4.76
CA SER A 53 -13.72 -0.14 -4.46
C SER A 53 -14.37 -0.77 -5.70
N ARG A 54 -13.77 -0.62 -6.89
CA ARG A 54 -14.24 -1.34 -8.09
C ARG A 54 -13.92 -2.82 -7.91
N SER A 55 -14.61 -3.71 -8.64
CA SER A 55 -14.39 -5.16 -8.51
C SER A 55 -12.91 -5.57 -8.65
N GLN A 56 -12.18 -4.93 -9.57
CA GLN A 56 -10.75 -5.17 -9.75
C GLN A 56 -9.88 -4.66 -8.58
N ASP A 57 -10.29 -3.60 -7.89
CA ASP A 57 -9.53 -3.04 -6.77
C ASP A 57 -9.73 -3.93 -5.53
N ILE A 58 -10.96 -4.39 -5.30
CA ILE A 58 -11.28 -5.39 -4.27
C ILE A 58 -10.53 -6.70 -4.52
N ALA A 59 -10.43 -7.15 -5.78
CA ALA A 59 -9.63 -8.34 -6.11
C ALA A 59 -8.14 -8.16 -5.76
N ARG A 60 -7.57 -6.96 -5.96
CA ARG A 60 -6.19 -6.65 -5.55
C ARG A 60 -6.06 -6.65 -4.03
N LEU A 61 -7.05 -6.12 -3.30
CA LEU A 61 -7.06 -6.12 -1.84
C LEU A 61 -7.08 -7.54 -1.27
N ILE A 62 -7.95 -8.42 -1.80
CA ILE A 62 -8.02 -9.83 -1.39
C ILE A 62 -6.69 -10.52 -1.65
N LYS A 63 -6.09 -10.32 -2.83
CA LYS A 63 -4.77 -10.90 -3.14
C LYS A 63 -3.69 -10.43 -2.16
N ALA A 64 -3.67 -9.13 -1.83
CA ALA A 64 -2.72 -8.59 -0.87
C ALA A 64 -2.93 -9.17 0.54
N LEU A 65 -4.17 -9.47 0.93
CA LEU A 65 -4.48 -10.15 2.18
C LEU A 65 -3.95 -11.59 2.17
N ASP A 66 -4.19 -12.34 1.10
CA ASP A 66 -3.69 -13.72 0.94
C ASP A 66 -2.16 -13.77 1.04
N GLU A 67 -1.45 -12.80 0.43
CA GLU A 67 0.01 -12.68 0.52
C GLU A 67 0.50 -12.48 1.96
N VAL A 68 -0.21 -11.68 2.76
CA VAL A 68 0.16 -11.42 4.17
C VAL A 68 -0.18 -12.60 5.06
N ILE A 69 -1.29 -13.32 4.80
CA ILE A 69 -1.70 -14.50 5.58
C ILE A 69 -0.80 -15.69 5.30
N ALA A 70 -0.37 -15.90 4.06
CA ALA A 70 0.50 -17.01 3.69
C ALA A 70 1.89 -16.92 4.37
N GLY A 71 2.31 -15.72 4.76
CA GLY A 71 3.64 -15.46 5.30
C GLY A 71 4.72 -15.40 4.20
N PRO A 72 5.95 -14.98 4.53
CA PRO A 72 7.06 -15.08 3.60
C PRO A 72 7.31 -16.55 3.23
N ALA A 73 7.58 -16.80 1.95
CA ALA A 73 8.09 -18.09 1.49
C ALA A 73 9.43 -18.44 2.16
#